data_AF-A0A7J8FXB4-F1
#
_entry.id   AF-A0A7J8FXB4-F1
#
_cell.length_a   1.000
_cell.length_b   1.000
_cell.length_c   1.000
_cell.angle_alpha   90.00
_cell.angle_beta   90.00
_cell.angle_gamma   90.00
#
_symmetry.space_group_name_H-M   'P 1'
#
loop_
_entity.id
_entity.type
_entity.pdbx_description
1 polymer ?
#
loop_
_entity_poly.entity_id
_entity_poly.type
_entity_poly.pdbx_seq_one_letter_code
_entity_poly.pdbx_strand_id
1 'polypeptide(L)'
;MWAPEKSTALPPKMDSRYTSAAGIGDLNQLSAAIPATRVEVSVSCRNLLDRDTFSKSDPICVLYIQGIGNKEWREFGRTEVIDNTLNPDFVRKFILDYFFEERENLRFDLYDVDSKSPNLSKHDFLGQVFCTLGEIVGSQGSRLEKPIVGIPGKKCGTIILTAEELNCCRDAVLMQFCANKLDKKDFFGKSDPFLVFYRSNEDGSFTICHKTEVVKNTLNPVWQAFKISVRALCNGDYDR
;
A
#
# COMPACT_ATOMS: atom_id res chain seq x y z
N MET A 1 -57.80 -45.83 -18.37
CA MET A 1 -59.26 -46.00 -18.30
C MET A 1 -59.62 -46.11 -16.82
N TRP A 2 -59.87 -44.94 -16.18
CA TRP A 2 -61.14 -44.60 -15.50
C TRP A 2 -61.47 -45.53 -14.32
N ALA A 3 -60.98 -45.23 -13.11
CA ALA A 3 -61.55 -44.39 -12.03
C ALA A 3 -62.63 -45.09 -11.19
N PRO A 4 -62.64 -44.85 -9.87
CA PRO A 4 -63.89 -44.76 -9.13
C PRO A 4 -64.05 -43.43 -8.39
N GLU A 5 -65.31 -43.12 -8.15
CA GLU A 5 -65.85 -41.88 -7.61
C GLU A 5 -65.59 -41.67 -6.11
N LYS A 6 -65.75 -40.40 -5.73
CA LYS A 6 -65.60 -39.84 -4.38
C LYS A 6 -66.79 -40.18 -3.48
N SER A 7 -66.51 -40.45 -2.21
CA SER A 7 -67.43 -40.21 -1.10
C SER A 7 -66.68 -39.54 0.05
N THR A 8 -67.27 -38.46 0.55
CA THR A 8 -66.77 -37.53 1.57
C THR A 8 -67.09 -38.03 2.98
N ALA A 9 -66.05 -38.13 3.83
CA ALA A 9 -66.20 -38.15 5.29
C ALA A 9 -65.07 -37.32 5.93
N LEU A 10 -65.45 -36.41 6.83
CA LEU A 10 -64.58 -35.47 7.55
C LEU A 10 -63.66 -36.19 8.56
N PRO A 11 -62.38 -35.81 8.69
CA PRO A 11 -61.55 -36.12 9.85
C PRO A 11 -61.21 -34.87 10.69
N PRO A 12 -60.61 -35.05 11.88
CA PRO A 12 -60.79 -34.20 13.06
C PRO A 12 -59.78 -33.05 13.18
N LYS A 13 -60.03 -32.17 14.16
CA LYS A 13 -59.23 -30.99 14.56
C LYS A 13 -57.83 -31.33 15.09
N MET A 14 -56.99 -30.29 15.03
CA MET A 14 -55.60 -30.07 15.52
C MET A 14 -54.55 -30.27 14.40
N ASP A 15 -53.64 -29.35 14.10
CA ASP A 15 -53.10 -28.20 14.83
C ASP A 15 -52.52 -27.20 13.80
N SER A 16 -52.70 -25.90 14.00
CA SER A 16 -52.31 -24.86 13.04
C SER A 16 -50.80 -24.64 13.03
N ARG A 17 -50.10 -25.34 12.13
CA ARG A 17 -48.78 -24.93 11.63
C ARG A 17 -48.96 -24.13 10.33
N TYR A 18 -48.07 -23.13 10.17
CA TYR A 18 -47.78 -22.32 8.98
C TYR A 18 -48.51 -20.98 8.79
N THR A 19 -47.93 -19.94 9.39
CA THR A 19 -47.68 -18.63 8.76
C THR A 19 -46.34 -18.13 9.32
N SER A 20 -45.21 -18.40 8.67
CA SER A 20 -44.55 -17.52 7.70
C SER A 20 -44.39 -16.07 8.18
N ALA A 21 -43.21 -15.79 8.76
CA ALA A 21 -42.50 -14.51 8.67
C ALA A 21 -41.07 -14.70 9.20
N ALA A 22 -40.28 -15.56 8.56
CA ALA A 22 -38.83 -15.47 8.69
C ALA A 22 -38.37 -14.32 7.79
N GLY A 23 -38.07 -13.19 8.42
CA GLY A 23 -37.40 -12.08 7.75
C GLY A 23 -36.09 -12.57 7.17
N ILE A 24 -35.89 -12.30 5.87
CA ILE A 24 -34.62 -12.48 5.19
C ILE A 24 -33.67 -11.42 5.73
N GLY A 25 -32.87 -11.79 6.73
CA GLY A 25 -31.85 -10.96 7.35
C GLY A 25 -31.19 -11.76 8.47
N ASP A 26 -29.86 -11.74 8.51
CA ASP A 26 -29.00 -12.40 9.50
C ASP A 26 -28.70 -13.90 9.33
N LEU A 27 -28.25 -14.29 8.14
CA LEU A 27 -27.33 -15.44 7.98
C LEU A 27 -25.84 -15.03 7.92
N ASN A 28 -25.48 -13.82 8.38
CA ASN A 28 -24.08 -13.38 8.43
C ASN A 28 -23.39 -13.59 9.79
N GLN A 29 -24.01 -14.26 10.75
CA GLN A 29 -23.49 -14.35 12.12
C GLN A 29 -22.72 -15.66 12.43
N LEU A 30 -22.09 -16.28 11.43
CA LEU A 30 -21.15 -17.40 11.60
C LEU A 30 -19.93 -17.33 10.67
N SER A 31 -19.52 -16.14 10.26
CA SER A 31 -18.11 -15.93 9.95
C SER A 31 -17.42 -15.82 11.30
N ALA A 32 -16.69 -16.85 11.74
CA ALA A 32 -15.64 -16.61 12.73
C ALA A 32 -14.86 -15.39 12.22
N ALA A 33 -14.87 -14.28 12.98
CA ALA A 33 -14.12 -13.11 12.59
C ALA A 33 -12.66 -13.57 12.61
N ILE A 34 -12.12 -13.91 11.44
CA ILE A 34 -10.70 -14.21 11.32
C ILE A 34 -10.03 -12.92 11.80
N PRO A 35 -9.27 -12.94 12.91
CA PRO A 35 -8.70 -11.73 13.48
C PRO A 35 -7.60 -11.24 12.56
N ALA A 36 -8.02 -10.55 11.51
CA ALA A 36 -7.17 -9.95 10.50
C ALA A 36 -7.19 -8.45 10.71
N THR A 37 -6.02 -7.86 10.93
CA THR A 37 -5.87 -6.41 10.91
C THR A 37 -5.36 -5.99 9.54
N ARG A 38 -5.69 -4.77 9.10
CA ARG A 38 -5.10 -4.24 7.87
C ARG A 38 -3.86 -3.46 8.21
N VAL A 39 -2.78 -3.74 7.51
CA VAL A 39 -1.49 -3.10 7.71
C VAL A 39 -1.09 -2.37 6.44
N GLU A 40 -0.65 -1.13 6.60
CA GLU A 40 0.01 -0.36 5.55
C GLU A 40 1.52 -0.57 5.64
N VAL A 41 2.11 -1.08 4.57
CA VAL A 41 3.56 -1.24 4.43
C VAL A 41 4.12 -0.11 3.58
N SER A 42 4.97 0.73 4.20
CA SER A 42 5.79 1.70 3.50
C SER A 42 7.13 1.10 3.10
N VAL A 43 7.64 1.55 1.95
CA VAL A 43 8.95 1.14 1.45
C VAL A 43 9.81 2.38 1.25
N SER A 44 11.05 2.29 1.69
CA SER A 44 12.13 3.18 1.25
C SER A 44 13.42 2.40 1.06
N CYS A 45 14.37 2.98 0.32
CA CYS A 45 15.68 2.37 0.12
C CYS A 45 16.80 3.38 0.34
N ARG A 46 17.97 2.87 0.69
CA ARG A 46 19.18 3.66 0.89
C ARG A 46 20.36 3.04 0.16
N ASN A 47 21.13 3.89 -0.51
CA ASN A 47 22.34 3.53 -1.26
C ASN A 47 22.09 2.40 -2.27
N LEU A 48 21.02 2.51 -3.07
CA LEU A 48 20.76 1.58 -4.16
C LEU A 48 21.96 1.48 -5.11
N LEU A 49 22.10 0.32 -5.74
CA LEU A 49 23.15 0.09 -6.74
C LEU A 49 22.97 1.09 -7.89
N ASP A 50 23.98 1.91 -8.13
CA ASP A 50 24.02 2.78 -9.29
C ASP A 50 24.44 1.96 -10.52
N ARG A 51 23.55 1.86 -11.52
CA ARG A 51 23.81 1.16 -12.78
C ARG A 51 24.29 2.10 -13.89
N ASP A 52 24.05 3.38 -13.73
CA ASP A 52 24.30 4.38 -14.75
C ASP A 52 25.65 5.09 -14.56
N THR A 53 26.33 5.35 -15.68
CA THR A 53 27.63 6.03 -15.68
C THR A 53 27.51 7.56 -15.67
N PHE A 54 26.33 8.09 -16.01
CA PHE A 54 26.10 9.53 -16.23
C PHE A 54 24.82 10.08 -15.55
N SER A 55 24.01 9.22 -14.93
CA SER A 55 22.80 9.52 -14.16
C SER A 55 22.76 8.61 -12.92
N LYS A 56 21.84 8.85 -11.99
CA LYS A 56 21.47 7.85 -10.98
C LYS A 56 20.25 7.09 -11.47
N SER A 57 19.98 5.96 -10.85
CA SER A 57 18.76 5.17 -11.09
C SER A 57 17.45 5.92 -10.87
N ASP A 58 16.43 5.45 -11.60
CA ASP A 58 15.01 5.78 -11.51
C ASP A 58 14.25 4.62 -10.84
N PRO A 59 14.40 4.41 -9.51
CA PRO A 59 13.91 3.21 -8.84
C PRO A 59 12.38 3.07 -8.81
N ILE A 60 11.93 1.82 -8.96
CA ILE A 60 10.59 1.33 -8.64
C ILE A 60 10.70 0.08 -7.75
N CYS A 61 9.74 -0.10 -6.83
CA CYS A 61 9.60 -1.31 -6.03
C CYS A 61 8.36 -2.11 -6.44
N VAL A 62 8.52 -3.40 -6.65
CA VAL A 62 7.47 -4.37 -6.97
C VAL A 62 7.32 -5.34 -5.81
N LEU A 63 6.14 -5.40 -5.21
CA LEU A 63 5.81 -6.37 -4.17
C LEU A 63 5.20 -7.62 -4.81
N TYR A 64 5.75 -8.77 -4.46
CA TYR A 64 5.17 -10.08 -4.71
C TYR A 64 4.77 -10.73 -3.39
N ILE A 65 3.64 -11.45 -3.42
CA ILE A 65 3.15 -12.24 -2.30
C ILE A 65 3.11 -13.73 -2.67
N GLN A 66 3.33 -14.58 -1.67
CA GLN A 66 3.17 -16.02 -1.79
C GLN A 66 2.29 -16.50 -0.62
N GLY A 67 1.10 -17.00 -0.94
CA GLY A 67 0.12 -17.48 0.04
C GLY A 67 0.46 -18.88 0.57
N ILE A 68 -0.16 -19.24 1.68
CA ILE A 68 0.04 -20.56 2.33
C ILE A 68 -0.28 -21.69 1.35
N GLY A 69 0.64 -22.64 1.21
CA GLY A 69 0.50 -23.80 0.34
C GLY A 69 0.70 -23.53 -1.15
N ASN A 70 0.85 -22.26 -1.56
CA ASN A 70 1.19 -21.90 -2.93
C ASN A 70 2.71 -21.73 -3.08
N LYS A 71 3.29 -22.32 -4.13
CA LYS A 71 4.71 -22.15 -4.46
C LYS A 71 4.96 -20.95 -5.38
N GLU A 72 3.92 -20.41 -6.00
CA GLU A 72 4.06 -19.32 -6.97
C GLU A 72 3.99 -17.94 -6.32
N TRP A 73 4.89 -17.06 -6.76
CA TRP A 73 4.88 -15.65 -6.43
C TRP A 73 3.91 -14.91 -7.33
N ARG A 74 3.04 -14.09 -6.76
CA ARG A 74 2.11 -13.24 -7.51
C ARG A 74 2.42 -11.78 -7.26
N GLU A 75 2.49 -11.00 -8.32
CA GLU A 75 2.63 -9.55 -8.20
C GLU A 75 1.42 -8.98 -7.46
N PHE A 76 1.68 -8.32 -6.34
CA PHE A 76 0.67 -7.64 -5.54
C PHE A 76 0.46 -6.21 -6.03
N GLY A 77 1.56 -5.51 -6.33
CA GLY A 77 1.53 -4.16 -6.87
C GLY A 77 2.91 -3.54 -6.98
N ARG A 78 2.94 -2.31 -7.48
CA ARG A 78 4.17 -1.52 -7.69
C ARG A 78 4.04 -0.14 -7.06
N THR A 79 5.16 0.42 -6.63
CA THR A 79 5.26 1.84 -6.24
C THR A 79 5.24 2.75 -7.48
N GLU A 80 5.26 4.06 -7.26
CA GLU A 80 5.71 5.00 -8.29
C GLU A 80 7.21 4.85 -8.58
N VAL A 81 7.63 5.40 -9.72
CA VAL A 81 9.03 5.59 -10.09
C VAL A 81 9.51 6.91 -9.48
N ILE A 82 10.71 6.94 -8.93
CA ILE A 82 11.32 8.17 -8.41
C ILE A 82 12.57 8.49 -9.21
N ASP A 83 12.54 9.58 -9.96
CA ASP A 83 13.63 9.94 -10.87
C ASP A 83 14.94 10.27 -10.13
N ASN A 84 16.06 9.77 -10.67
CA ASN A 84 17.43 10.15 -10.39
C ASN A 84 17.79 10.14 -8.89
N THR A 85 17.54 9.01 -8.22
CA THR A 85 17.85 8.84 -6.79
C THR A 85 18.32 7.42 -6.43
N LEU A 86 19.31 7.35 -5.55
CA LEU A 86 19.73 6.10 -4.91
C LEU A 86 19.13 5.92 -3.51
N ASN A 87 18.31 6.89 -3.06
CA ASN A 87 17.70 6.92 -1.74
C ASN A 87 16.20 7.22 -1.84
N PRO A 88 15.41 6.39 -2.54
CA PRO A 88 13.98 6.64 -2.72
C PRO A 88 13.21 6.49 -1.39
N ASP A 89 12.27 7.39 -1.16
CA ASP A 89 11.19 7.26 -0.19
C ASP A 89 9.86 7.21 -0.95
N PHE A 90 9.26 6.02 -1.05
CA PHE A 90 8.05 5.82 -1.86
C PHE A 90 6.81 6.29 -1.09
N VAL A 91 5.99 7.09 -1.77
CA VAL A 91 4.70 7.59 -1.32
C VAL A 91 3.65 6.48 -1.38
N ARG A 92 3.60 5.71 -2.48
CA ARG A 92 2.63 4.62 -2.59
C ARG A 92 2.96 3.52 -1.58
N LYS A 93 1.94 3.13 -0.81
CA LYS A 93 2.01 2.10 0.21
C LYS A 93 1.29 0.82 -0.23
N PHE A 94 1.67 -0.31 0.35
CA PHE A 94 0.97 -1.58 0.15
C PHE A 94 0.05 -1.86 1.32
N ILE A 95 -1.24 -2.06 1.06
CA ILE A 95 -2.21 -2.38 2.12
C ILE A 95 -2.46 -3.89 2.10
N LEU A 96 -2.07 -4.58 3.16
CA LEU A 96 -2.15 -6.02 3.29
C LEU A 96 -3.08 -6.40 4.45
N ASP A 97 -3.81 -7.49 4.32
CA ASP A 97 -4.47 -8.13 5.45
C ASP A 97 -3.40 -8.96 6.20
N TYR A 98 -3.27 -8.72 7.50
CA TYR A 98 -2.33 -9.39 8.39
C TYR A 98 -3.06 -10.38 9.28
N PHE A 99 -2.67 -11.64 9.20
CA PHE A 99 -3.20 -12.73 10.00
C PHE A 99 -2.07 -13.25 10.89
N PHE A 100 -2.16 -12.98 12.20
CA PHE A 100 -1.10 -13.34 13.16
C PHE A 100 -0.68 -14.83 13.11
N GLU A 101 -1.61 -15.74 12.82
CA GLU A 101 -1.35 -17.18 12.77
C GLU A 101 -0.78 -17.65 11.43
N GLU A 102 -0.78 -16.79 10.42
CA GLU A 102 -0.33 -17.11 9.07
C GLU A 102 1.09 -16.63 8.81
N ARG A 103 1.74 -17.28 7.83
CA ARG A 103 3.06 -16.87 7.35
C ARG A 103 2.91 -16.28 5.95
N GLU A 104 2.69 -14.98 5.89
CA GLU A 104 2.58 -14.26 4.62
C GLU A 104 3.98 -13.90 4.10
N ASN A 105 4.46 -14.68 3.14
CA ASN A 105 5.76 -14.45 2.52
C ASN A 105 5.68 -13.28 1.53
N LEU A 106 6.60 -12.33 1.68
CA LEU A 106 6.75 -11.14 0.85
C LEU A 106 8.09 -11.19 0.11
N ARG A 107 8.09 -10.75 -1.15
CA ARG A 107 9.29 -10.50 -1.92
C ARG A 107 9.20 -9.12 -2.55
N PHE A 108 10.18 -8.28 -2.27
CA PHE A 108 10.30 -6.94 -2.83
C PHE A 108 11.40 -6.95 -3.89
N ASP A 109 11.05 -6.69 -5.14
CA ASP A 109 12.00 -6.58 -6.25
C ASP A 109 12.16 -5.10 -6.62
N LEU A 110 13.41 -4.66 -6.79
CA LEU A 110 13.75 -3.28 -7.13
C LEU A 110 14.29 -3.24 -8.57
N TYR A 111 13.82 -2.27 -9.33
CA TYR A 111 14.24 -2.06 -10.72
C TYR A 111 14.57 -0.59 -10.97
N ASP A 112 15.46 -0.37 -11.92
CA ASP A 112 15.79 0.91 -12.53
C ASP A 112 14.98 1.07 -13.83
N VAL A 113 14.17 2.12 -13.93
CA VAL A 113 13.18 2.24 -15.01
C VAL A 113 13.75 3.00 -16.21
N ASP A 114 14.32 2.26 -17.16
CA ASP A 114 14.94 2.83 -18.38
C ASP A 114 13.94 3.33 -19.44
N SER A 115 12.66 2.97 -19.32
CA SER A 115 11.66 3.28 -20.35
C SER A 115 10.23 3.34 -19.81
N LYS A 116 9.29 3.81 -20.64
CA LYS A 116 7.86 3.84 -20.30
C LYS A 116 7.16 2.47 -20.40
N SER A 117 7.90 1.41 -20.68
CA SER A 117 7.34 0.06 -20.80
C SER A 117 6.84 -0.43 -19.44
N PRO A 118 5.67 -1.08 -19.33
CA PRO A 118 5.27 -1.74 -18.09
C PRO A 118 5.95 -3.10 -17.88
N ASN A 119 6.63 -3.63 -18.90
CA ASN A 119 7.31 -4.93 -18.82
C ASN A 119 8.65 -4.82 -18.06
N LEU A 120 8.72 -5.46 -16.89
CA LEU A 120 9.90 -5.51 -16.00
C LEU A 120 11.15 -6.11 -16.66
N SER A 121 10.99 -6.94 -17.70
CA SER A 121 12.15 -7.50 -18.41
C SER A 121 12.94 -6.46 -19.23
N LYS A 122 12.43 -5.24 -19.35
CA LYS A 122 13.07 -4.12 -20.05
C LYS A 122 13.70 -3.10 -19.10
N HIS A 123 13.78 -3.44 -17.82
CA HIS A 123 14.29 -2.58 -16.76
C HIS A 123 15.43 -3.28 -16.05
N ASP A 124 16.42 -2.51 -15.62
CA ASP A 124 17.58 -3.05 -14.96
C ASP A 124 17.26 -3.47 -13.52
N PHE A 125 17.57 -4.73 -13.20
CA PHE A 125 17.34 -5.26 -11.86
C PHE A 125 18.38 -4.69 -10.88
N LEU A 126 17.88 -4.09 -9.79
CA LEU A 126 18.67 -3.49 -8.71
C LEU A 126 18.82 -4.43 -7.51
N GLY A 127 17.96 -5.44 -7.39
CA GLY A 127 18.03 -6.45 -6.35
C GLY A 127 16.66 -6.79 -5.75
N GLN A 128 16.65 -7.68 -4.78
CA GLN A 128 15.44 -8.17 -4.12
C GLN A 128 15.65 -8.42 -2.63
N VAL A 129 14.56 -8.44 -1.88
CA VAL A 129 14.51 -8.81 -0.46
C VAL A 129 13.33 -9.73 -0.19
N PHE A 130 13.56 -10.73 0.67
CA PHE A 130 12.53 -11.63 1.17
C PHE A 130 12.33 -11.41 2.66
N CYS A 131 11.07 -11.36 3.09
CA CYS A 131 10.68 -11.33 4.50
C CYS A 131 9.25 -11.87 4.64
N THR A 132 8.74 -11.94 5.87
CA THR A 132 7.30 -12.14 6.11
C THR A 132 6.65 -10.85 6.57
N LEU A 133 5.34 -10.71 6.40
CA LEU A 133 4.61 -9.57 6.95
C LEU A 133 4.77 -9.50 8.48
N GLY A 134 4.69 -10.64 9.16
CA GLY A 134 4.97 -10.75 10.60
C GLY A 134 6.40 -10.35 11.01
N GLU A 135 7.41 -10.51 10.14
CA GLU A 135 8.78 -10.03 10.41
C GLU A 135 8.83 -8.49 10.45
N ILE A 136 8.06 -7.82 9.58
CA ILE A 136 7.98 -6.35 9.57
C ILE A 136 7.22 -5.87 10.81
N VAL A 137 6.01 -6.40 11.03
CA VAL A 137 5.15 -6.01 12.17
C VAL A 137 5.82 -6.32 13.52
N GLY A 138 6.53 -7.45 13.63
CA GLY A 138 7.19 -7.87 14.87
C GLY A 138 8.55 -7.22 15.13
N SER A 139 9.09 -6.45 14.18
CA SER A 139 10.35 -5.73 14.36
C SER A 139 10.18 -4.50 15.28
N GLN A 140 11.26 -4.04 15.91
CA GLN A 140 11.19 -2.91 16.82
C GLN A 140 10.65 -1.65 16.09
N GLY A 141 9.59 -1.07 16.63
CA GLY A 141 8.90 0.07 16.01
C GLY A 141 8.21 -0.27 14.68
N SER A 142 7.88 -1.55 14.46
CA SER A 142 7.33 -2.07 13.20
C SER A 142 8.18 -1.69 11.99
N ARG A 143 9.50 -1.60 12.19
CA ARG A 143 10.47 -1.09 11.23
C ARG A 143 11.59 -2.11 10.99
N LEU A 144 11.57 -2.71 9.80
CA LEU A 144 12.51 -3.72 9.37
C LEU A 144 13.49 -3.17 8.34
N GLU A 145 14.78 -3.19 8.65
CA GLU A 145 15.85 -2.91 7.68
C GLU A 145 16.51 -4.21 7.20
N LYS A 146 16.67 -4.37 5.89
CA LYS A 146 17.38 -5.53 5.31
C LYS A 146 18.31 -5.15 4.17
N PRO A 147 19.47 -5.79 4.04
CA PRO A 147 20.32 -5.63 2.87
C PRO A 147 19.61 -6.16 1.63
N ILE A 148 19.73 -5.42 0.53
CA ILE A 148 19.22 -5.84 -0.78
C ILE A 148 20.20 -6.86 -1.37
N VAL A 149 19.67 -7.98 -1.89
CA VAL A 149 20.45 -9.09 -2.44
C VAL A 149 20.04 -9.40 -3.89
N GLY A 150 20.62 -10.42 -4.51
CA GLY A 150 20.21 -10.90 -5.84
C GLY A 150 21.18 -10.57 -6.99
N ILE A 151 22.19 -9.74 -6.75
CA ILE A 151 23.26 -9.47 -7.71
C ILE A 151 24.60 -9.95 -7.11
N PRO A 152 25.20 -11.04 -7.61
CA PRO A 152 26.44 -11.57 -7.08
C PRO A 152 27.59 -10.56 -7.08
N GLY A 153 28.28 -10.43 -5.94
CA GLY A 153 29.47 -9.58 -5.80
C GLY A 153 29.20 -8.07 -5.78
N LYS A 154 27.94 -7.63 -5.70
CA LYS A 154 27.55 -6.21 -5.66
C LYS A 154 26.82 -5.86 -4.36
N LYS A 155 27.12 -4.68 -3.81
CA LYS A 155 26.32 -4.09 -2.74
C LYS A 155 25.12 -3.39 -3.38
N CYS A 156 23.92 -3.85 -3.07
CA CYS A 156 22.69 -3.38 -3.73
C CYS A 156 21.91 -2.33 -2.93
N GLY A 157 22.45 -1.91 -1.79
CA GLY A 157 21.79 -1.00 -0.86
C GLY A 157 21.03 -1.73 0.24
N THR A 158 20.18 -0.97 0.93
CA THR A 158 19.33 -1.43 2.04
C THR A 158 17.89 -1.02 1.77
N ILE A 159 16.95 -1.93 2.02
CA ILE A 159 15.53 -1.62 2.05
C ILE A 159 15.11 -1.37 3.50
N ILE A 160 14.23 -0.40 3.69
CA ILE A 160 13.60 -0.07 4.97
C ILE A 160 12.10 -0.26 4.76
N LEU A 161 11.52 -1.16 5.53
CA LEU A 161 10.10 -1.48 5.50
C LEU A 161 9.48 -1.05 6.83
N THR A 162 8.42 -0.25 6.78
CA THR A 162 7.64 0.07 7.99
C THR A 162 6.22 -0.41 7.84
N ALA A 163 5.67 -1.00 8.89
CA ALA A 163 4.30 -1.46 8.97
C ALA A 163 3.52 -0.59 9.96
N GLU A 164 2.35 -0.11 9.56
CA GLU A 164 1.44 0.61 10.44
C GLU A 164 0.04 0.00 10.35
N GLU A 165 -0.55 -0.30 11.50
CA GLU A 165 -1.93 -0.81 11.54
C GLU A 165 -2.89 0.31 11.12
N LEU A 166 -3.80 -0.04 10.21
CA LEU A 166 -4.75 0.91 9.65
C LEU A 166 -5.96 1.06 10.55
N ASN A 167 -6.12 2.27 11.08
CA ASN A 167 -7.36 2.64 11.76
C ASN A 167 -8.50 2.84 10.74
N CYS A 168 -9.74 2.61 11.18
CA CYS A 168 -10.96 2.72 10.37
C CYS A 168 -11.40 4.18 10.12
N CYS A 169 -10.46 5.11 9.92
CA CYS A 169 -10.79 6.49 9.52
C CYS A 169 -10.99 6.57 8.00
N ARG A 170 -12.13 7.15 7.57
CA ARG A 170 -12.46 7.37 6.15
C ARG A 170 -12.36 8.84 5.74
N ASP A 171 -12.03 9.72 6.68
CA ASP A 171 -11.96 11.14 6.45
C ASP A 171 -10.78 11.49 5.54
N ALA A 172 -10.97 12.55 4.77
CA ALA A 172 -9.97 13.05 3.85
C ALA A 172 -10.08 14.57 3.77
N VAL A 173 -8.94 15.22 3.64
CA VAL A 173 -8.83 16.67 3.53
C VAL A 173 -8.55 17.01 2.07
N LEU A 174 -9.29 17.98 1.54
CA LEU A 174 -8.99 18.62 0.26
C LEU A 174 -8.24 19.91 0.56
N MET A 175 -7.02 20.04 0.04
CA MET A 175 -6.16 21.20 0.30
C MET A 175 -5.61 21.75 -1.01
N GLN A 176 -5.33 23.04 -1.02
CA GLN A 176 -4.58 23.72 -2.07
C GLN A 176 -3.56 24.64 -1.41
N PHE A 177 -2.33 24.61 -1.91
CA PHE A 177 -1.24 25.43 -1.40
C PHE A 177 -0.77 26.42 -2.46
N CYS A 178 -0.29 27.56 -1.99
CA CYS A 178 0.50 28.48 -2.79
C CYS A 178 1.68 28.99 -1.96
N ALA A 179 2.74 29.40 -2.64
CA ALA A 179 3.84 30.12 -2.03
C ALA A 179 4.06 31.43 -2.77
N ASN A 180 4.68 32.41 -2.10
CA ASN A 180 4.95 33.71 -2.67
C ASN A 180 6.39 34.11 -2.37
N LYS A 181 7.07 34.70 -3.36
CA LYS A 181 8.44 35.22 -3.26
C LYS A 181 9.45 34.20 -2.75
N LEU A 182 9.39 32.97 -3.27
CA LEU A 182 10.43 31.98 -3.03
C LEU A 182 11.79 32.48 -3.54
N ASP A 183 12.86 31.99 -2.94
CA ASP A 183 14.21 32.26 -3.40
C ASP A 183 14.43 31.74 -4.82
N LYS A 184 15.13 32.52 -5.64
CA LYS A 184 15.66 32.08 -6.94
C LYS A 184 16.91 31.22 -6.69
N LYS A 185 16.83 29.92 -6.97
CA LYS A 185 17.96 28.99 -6.77
C LYS A 185 18.71 28.61 -8.05
N ASP A 186 18.16 28.89 -9.23
CA ASP A 186 18.79 28.52 -10.51
C ASP A 186 19.60 29.65 -11.15
N PHE A 187 20.75 29.31 -11.73
CA PHE A 187 21.65 30.26 -12.42
C PHE A 187 21.01 30.89 -13.67
N PHE A 188 20.20 30.14 -14.41
CA PHE A 188 19.50 30.57 -15.63
C PHE A 188 18.00 30.24 -15.56
N GLY A 189 17.28 30.83 -14.62
CA GLY A 189 15.83 30.64 -14.46
C GLY A 189 15.36 31.01 -13.07
N LYS A 190 14.05 31.01 -12.82
CA LYS A 190 13.50 30.92 -11.45
C LYS A 190 13.51 29.46 -11.01
N SER A 191 13.24 29.24 -9.74
CA SER A 191 13.15 27.91 -9.15
C SER A 191 12.01 27.07 -9.72
N ASP A 192 12.13 25.75 -9.56
CA ASP A 192 11.12 24.73 -9.89
C ASP A 192 10.52 24.10 -8.60
N PRO A 193 9.73 24.84 -7.81
CA PRO A 193 9.30 24.40 -6.48
C PRO A 193 8.26 23.27 -6.48
N PHE A 194 8.35 22.41 -5.47
CA PHE A 194 7.37 21.36 -5.11
C PHE A 194 7.30 21.24 -3.57
N LEU A 195 6.24 20.61 -3.06
CA LEU A 195 6.06 20.31 -1.65
C LEU A 195 6.15 18.80 -1.41
N VAL A 196 6.73 18.43 -0.27
CA VAL A 196 6.71 17.07 0.26
C VAL A 196 6.15 17.11 1.67
N PHE A 197 5.11 16.33 1.90
CA PHE A 197 4.44 16.21 3.19
C PHE A 197 4.98 14.96 3.88
N TYR A 198 5.37 15.15 5.13
CA TYR A 198 5.85 14.09 6.01
C TYR A 198 4.91 13.97 7.21
N ARG A 199 4.52 12.75 7.53
CA ARG A 199 3.91 12.38 8.81
C ARG A 199 5.03 12.11 9.82
N SER A 200 4.90 12.63 11.03
CA SER A 200 5.74 12.22 12.15
C SER A 200 5.21 10.92 12.76
N ASN A 201 6.10 9.95 12.95
CA ASN A 201 5.79 8.66 13.54
C ASN A 201 6.01 8.68 15.06
N GLU A 202 5.48 7.69 15.79
CA GLU A 202 5.61 7.60 17.26
C GLU A 202 7.06 7.43 17.71
N ASP A 203 7.89 6.82 16.87
CA ASP A 203 9.33 6.64 17.07
C ASP A 203 10.16 7.90 16.73
N GLY A 204 9.51 9.01 16.36
CA GLY A 204 10.13 10.25 15.92
C GLY A 204 10.66 10.22 14.48
N SER A 205 10.51 9.11 13.76
CA SER A 205 10.82 9.05 12.34
C SER A 205 9.78 9.80 11.50
N PHE A 206 10.09 10.04 10.22
CA PHE A 206 9.18 10.70 9.29
C PHE A 206 8.86 9.80 8.11
N THR A 207 7.58 9.71 7.76
CA THR A 207 7.11 8.97 6.59
C THR A 207 6.51 9.93 5.59
N ILE A 208 6.97 9.87 4.33
CA ILE A 208 6.38 10.64 3.25
C ILE A 208 4.94 10.19 3.01
N CYS A 209 4.00 11.15 3.01
CA CYS A 209 2.58 10.91 2.81
C CYS A 209 2.03 11.57 1.53
N HIS A 210 2.67 12.63 1.03
CA HIS A 210 2.30 13.25 -0.23
C HIS A 210 3.46 14.04 -0.85
N LYS A 211 3.44 14.16 -2.18
CA LYS A 211 4.33 15.01 -2.95
C LYS A 211 3.53 15.68 -4.06
N THR A 212 3.65 17.00 -4.19
CA THR A 212 2.97 17.77 -5.25
C THR A 212 3.70 17.64 -6.58
N GLU A 213 3.07 18.15 -7.65
CA GLU A 213 3.77 18.42 -8.89
C GLU A 213 4.86 19.47 -8.73
N VAL A 214 5.82 19.44 -9.65
CA VAL A 214 6.85 20.47 -9.81
C VAL A 214 6.27 21.59 -10.67
N VAL A 215 6.25 22.82 -10.15
CA VAL A 215 5.82 23.99 -10.91
C VAL A 215 7.06 24.69 -11.43
N LYS A 216 7.27 24.67 -12.75
CA LYS A 216 8.53 25.15 -13.34
C LYS A 216 8.65 26.67 -13.38
N ASN A 217 9.87 27.16 -13.19
CA ASN A 217 10.31 28.53 -13.42
C ASN A 217 9.40 29.59 -12.76
N THR A 218 9.10 29.42 -11.47
CA THR A 218 8.28 30.36 -10.70
C THR A 218 8.81 30.56 -9.28
N LEU A 219 8.58 31.77 -8.74
CA LEU A 219 8.79 32.08 -7.32
C LEU A 219 7.47 32.25 -6.58
N ASN A 220 6.33 32.13 -7.28
CA ASN A 220 4.99 32.22 -6.72
C ASN A 220 4.14 31.04 -7.19
N PRO A 221 4.50 29.80 -6.83
CA PRO A 221 3.76 28.62 -7.27
C PRO A 221 2.36 28.58 -6.64
N VAL A 222 1.38 28.13 -7.42
CA VAL A 222 0.11 27.62 -6.95
C VAL A 222 0.06 26.17 -7.38
N TRP A 223 0.06 25.25 -6.42
CA TRP A 223 -0.04 23.82 -6.72
C TRP A 223 -1.51 23.42 -6.93
N GLN A 224 -1.73 22.34 -7.67
CA GLN A 224 -3.06 21.78 -7.86
C GLN A 224 -3.65 21.34 -6.51
N ALA A 225 -4.97 21.49 -6.39
CA ALA A 225 -5.66 20.97 -5.22
C ALA A 225 -5.55 19.44 -5.21
N PHE A 226 -5.26 18.87 -4.04
CA PHE A 226 -5.15 17.43 -3.87
C PHE A 226 -5.92 16.97 -2.64
N LYS A 227 -6.40 15.72 -2.73
CA LYS A 227 -7.10 15.04 -1.65
C LYS A 227 -6.16 14.05 -0.99
N ILE A 228 -6.00 14.16 0.33
CA ILE A 228 -5.22 13.23 1.14
C ILE A 228 -6.08 12.69 2.27
N SER A 229 -5.97 11.40 2.59
CA SER A 229 -6.69 10.83 3.72
C SER A 229 -6.11 11.35 5.03
N VAL A 230 -6.96 11.55 6.04
CA VAL A 230 -6.51 11.86 7.41
C VAL A 230 -5.60 10.75 7.91
N ARG A 231 -5.87 9.50 7.50
CA ARG A 231 -4.99 8.35 7.73
C ARG A 231 -3.54 8.56 7.24
N ALA A 232 -3.36 9.06 6.01
CA ALA A 232 -2.02 9.29 5.49
C ALA A 232 -1.29 10.42 6.25
N LEU A 233 -2.02 11.41 6.75
CA LEU A 233 -1.47 12.54 7.49
C LEU A 233 -1.11 12.19 8.94
N CYS A 234 -1.98 11.50 9.65
CA CYS A 234 -1.87 11.29 11.10
C CYS A 234 -2.43 9.94 11.60
N ASN A 235 -2.67 8.98 10.69
CA ASN A 235 -3.29 7.68 10.97
C ASN A 235 -4.71 7.76 11.59
N GLY A 236 -5.40 8.88 11.42
CA GLY A 236 -6.72 9.10 12.01
C GLY A 236 -6.69 9.60 13.45
N ASP A 237 -5.50 9.89 14.00
CA ASP A 237 -5.32 10.54 15.28
C ASP A 237 -5.12 12.04 15.08
N TYR A 238 -6.07 12.86 15.52
CA TYR A 238 -6.03 14.31 15.33
C TYR A 238 -5.17 15.03 16.38
N ASP A 239 -4.77 14.33 17.45
CA ASP A 239 -3.97 14.89 18.55
C ASP A 239 -2.46 14.58 18.40
N ARG A 240 -2.08 13.91 17.31
CA ARG A 240 -0.70 13.55 16.96
C ARG A 240 0.14 14.73 16.46
#